data_AF-A0A6J7F9I5-F1
#
_entry.id   AF-A0A6J7F9I5-F1
#
_cell.length_a   1.000
_cell.length_b   1.000
_cell.length_c   1.000
_cell.angle_alpha   90.00
_cell.angle_beta   90.00
_cell.angle_gamma   90.00
#
_symmetry.space_group_name_H-M   'P 1'
#
loop_
_entity.id
_entity.type
_entity.pdbx_description
1 polymer ?
#
loop_
_entity_poly.entity_id
_entity_poly.type
_entity_poly.pdbx_seq_one_letter_code
_entity_poly.pdbx_strand_id
1 'polypeptide(L)'
;MRLIHEPTGLVSSSQEERSQLQNRERAMNRLRTMLAAKIEEERQNEMDRIAGRQAQVGWGSQIRSYVLQPYQMVKDLRTEIESSNVSAVLDGDLDVFMEGFLQHRRRAQG
;
A
#
# COMPACT_ATOMS: atom_id res chain seq x y z
N MET A 1 14.23 32.39 -16.87
CA MET A 1 12.79 32.08 -16.98
C MET A 1 12.34 31.35 -15.71
N ARG A 2 11.19 31.72 -15.12
CA ARG A 2 10.56 31.04 -13.98
C ARG A 2 9.16 30.59 -14.40
N LEU A 3 8.79 29.36 -14.07
CA LEU A 3 7.48 28.76 -14.32
C LEU A 3 6.90 28.28 -12.98
N ILE A 4 5.60 28.47 -12.80
CA ILE A 4 4.86 28.04 -11.60
C ILE A 4 3.70 27.18 -12.10
N HIS A 5 3.55 25.98 -11.54
CA HIS A 5 2.36 25.17 -11.71
C HIS A 5 1.35 25.57 -10.64
N GLU A 6 0.37 26.38 -11.03
CA GLU A 6 -0.61 26.99 -10.12
C GLU A 6 -1.37 25.97 -9.25
N PRO A 7 -1.85 24.82 -9.76
CA PRO A 7 -2.58 23.85 -8.93
C PRO A 7 -1.74 23.19 -7.83
N THR A 8 -0.44 22.96 -8.07
CA THR A 8 0.43 22.23 -7.12
C THR A 8 1.39 23.13 -6.37
N GLY A 9 1.50 24.40 -6.76
CA GLY A 9 2.48 25.35 -6.23
C GLY A 9 3.94 25.07 -6.64
N LEU A 10 4.20 24.05 -7.48
CA LEU A 10 5.56 23.68 -7.88
C LEU A 10 6.19 24.77 -8.76
N VAL A 11 7.45 25.08 -8.49
CA VAL A 11 8.18 26.14 -9.19
C VAL A 11 9.43 25.57 -9.85
N SER A 12 9.64 25.90 -11.13
CA SER A 12 10.83 25.55 -11.88
C SER A 12 11.45 26.80 -12.51
N SER A 13 12.78 26.90 -12.49
CA SER A 13 13.50 28.01 -13.13
C SER A 13 14.72 27.53 -13.92
N SER A 14 15.02 28.25 -14.99
CA SER A 14 16.23 28.06 -15.81
C SER A 14 16.78 29.41 -16.28
N GLN A 15 18.09 29.58 -16.16
CA GLN A 15 18.86 30.74 -16.64
C GLN A 15 20.17 30.33 -17.37
N GLU A 16 20.33 29.04 -17.66
CA GLU A 16 21.60 28.48 -18.17
C GLU A 16 21.88 28.87 -19.63
N GLU A 17 20.84 29.06 -20.44
CA GLU A 17 20.99 29.31 -21.87
C GLU A 17 20.92 30.78 -22.23
N ARG A 18 21.56 31.15 -23.34
CA ARG A 18 21.44 32.50 -23.91
C ARG A 18 20.04 32.76 -24.48
N SER A 19 19.36 31.72 -24.96
CA SER A 19 18.01 31.83 -25.53
C SER A 19 16.91 31.72 -24.47
N GLN A 20 15.95 32.64 -24.51
CA GLN A 20 14.77 32.59 -23.65
C GLN A 20 13.89 31.36 -23.93
N LEU A 21 13.77 30.97 -25.21
CA LEU A 21 12.98 29.79 -25.62
C LEU A 21 13.56 28.51 -25.02
N GLN A 22 14.88 28.33 -25.10
CA GLN A 22 15.58 27.17 -24.55
C GLN A 22 15.46 27.12 -23.02
N ASN A 23 15.59 28.27 -22.34
CA ASN A 23 15.35 28.35 -20.90
C ASN A 23 13.90 28.01 -20.53
N ARG A 24 12.92 28.37 -21.36
CA ARG A 24 11.50 28.00 -21.15
C ARG A 24 11.28 26.50 -21.30
N GLU A 25 11.84 25.88 -22.35
CA GLU A 25 11.74 24.44 -22.57
C GLU A 25 12.38 23.64 -21.43
N ARG A 26 13.58 24.02 -20.99
CA ARG A 26 14.24 23.37 -19.85
C ARG A 26 13.44 23.49 -18.56
N ALA A 27 12.97 24.70 -18.24
CA ALA A 27 12.14 24.91 -17.07
C ALA A 27 10.85 24.07 -17.13
N MET A 28 10.23 23.94 -18.30
CA MET A 28 9.03 23.13 -18.52
C MET A 28 9.32 21.63 -18.34
N ASN A 29 10.42 21.12 -18.89
CA ASN A 29 10.81 19.72 -18.73
C ASN A 29 11.07 19.38 -17.27
N ARG A 30 11.81 20.22 -16.53
CA ARG A 30 11.98 20.08 -15.08
C ARG A 30 10.65 20.09 -14.33
N LEU A 31 9.74 21.00 -14.69
CA LEU A 31 8.42 21.10 -14.06
C LEU A 31 7.58 19.82 -14.27
N ARG A 32 7.62 19.24 -15.48
CA ARG A 32 6.95 17.96 -15.78
C ARG A 32 7.53 16.80 -14.97
N THR A 33 8.85 16.72 -14.84
CA THR A 33 9.50 15.68 -14.01
C THR A 33 9.09 15.80 -12.54
N MET A 34 9.08 17.01 -11.99
CA MET A 34 8.63 17.23 -10.60
C MET A 34 7.15 16.87 -10.41
N LEU A 35 6.29 17.17 -11.39
CA LEU A 35 4.88 16.80 -11.35
C LEU A 35 4.70 15.28 -11.38
N ALA A 36 5.42 14.57 -12.25
CA ALA A 36 5.38 13.12 -12.32
C ALA A 36 5.83 12.47 -10.99
N ALA A 37 6.91 12.98 -10.41
CA ALA A 37 7.40 12.50 -9.11
C ALA A 37 6.36 12.71 -7.99
N LYS A 38 5.69 13.87 -7.98
CA LYS A 38 4.64 14.17 -7.01
C LYS A 38 3.43 13.22 -7.14
N ILE A 39 3.00 12.93 -8.37
CA ILE A 39 1.88 12.00 -8.60
C ILE A 39 2.24 10.58 -8.14
N GLU A 40 3.47 10.14 -8.40
CA GLU A 40 3.94 8.84 -7.94
C GLU A 40 4.00 8.76 -6.41
N GLU A 41 4.49 9.81 -5.76
CA GLU A 41 4.50 9.92 -4.30
C GLU A 41 3.08 9.89 -3.71
N GLU A 42 2.14 10.64 -4.28
CA GLU A 42 0.74 10.63 -3.85
C GLU A 42 0.11 9.24 -4.02
N ARG A 43 0.38 8.56 -5.14
CA ARG A 43 -0.08 7.18 -5.39
C ARG A 43 0.53 6.21 -4.37
N GLN A 44 1.82 6.31 -4.10
CA GLN A 44 2.49 5.45 -3.12
C GLN A 44 1.94 5.68 -1.71
N ASN A 45 1.73 6.94 -1.32
CA ASN A 45 1.13 7.27 -0.03
C ASN A 45 -0.30 6.74 0.10
N GLU A 46 -1.10 6.80 -0.96
CA GLU A 46 -2.44 6.20 -0.98
C GLU A 46 -2.37 4.68 -0.84
N MET A 47 -1.46 4.03 -1.58
CA MET A 47 -1.22 2.60 -1.47
C MET A 47 -0.76 2.20 -0.06
N ASP A 48 0.15 2.94 0.56
CA ASP A 48 0.65 2.69 1.90
C ASP A 48 -0.47 2.86 2.94
N ARG A 49 -1.36 3.86 2.75
CA ARG A 49 -2.55 4.04 3.59
C ARG A 49 -3.51 2.86 3.48
N ILE A 50 -3.70 2.31 2.28
CA ILE A 50 -4.56 1.14 2.03
C ILE A 50 -3.93 -0.13 2.60
N ALA A 51 -2.63 -0.33 2.36
CA ALA A 51 -1.86 -1.47 2.86
C ALA A 51 -1.84 -1.50 4.40
N GLY A 52 -1.90 -0.33 5.03
CA GLY A 52 -1.92 -0.18 6.47
C GLY A 52 -0.53 -0.45 7.07
N ARG A 53 -0.50 -0.78 8.37
CA ARG A 53 0.76 -1.02 9.07
C ARG A 53 1.40 -2.31 8.53
N GLN A 54 2.56 -2.20 7.89
CA GLN A 54 3.30 -3.37 7.41
C GLN A 54 3.57 -4.32 8.58
N ALA A 55 3.22 -5.59 8.38
CA ALA A 55 3.57 -6.63 9.33
C ALA A 55 5.10 -6.79 9.32
N GLN A 56 5.73 -6.68 10.50
CA GLN A 56 7.13 -7.07 10.62
C GLN A 56 7.23 -8.57 10.32
N VAL A 57 8.06 -8.95 9.35
CA VAL A 57 8.33 -10.36 9.07
C VAL A 57 9.21 -10.88 10.20
N GLY A 58 8.60 -11.59 11.15
CA GLY A 58 9.26 -12.07 12.35
C GLY A 58 8.38 -13.06 13.11
N TRP A 59 8.96 -13.71 14.12
CA TRP A 59 8.22 -14.62 14.99
C TRP A 59 7.11 -13.85 15.73
N GLY A 60 5.88 -14.36 15.66
CA GLY A 60 4.71 -13.77 16.35
C GLY A 60 3.89 -12.76 15.55
N SER A 61 4.27 -12.39 14.33
CA SER A 61 3.45 -11.52 13.47
C SER A 61 2.47 -12.28 12.56
N GLN A 62 2.46 -13.62 12.62
CA GLN A 62 1.56 -14.44 11.82
C GLN A 62 0.10 -14.22 12.23
N ILE A 63 -0.79 -14.10 11.25
CA ILE A 63 -2.23 -13.96 11.50
C ILE A 63 -2.93 -15.31 11.65
N ARG A 64 -2.36 -16.38 11.10
CA ARG A 64 -2.98 -17.71 11.06
C ARG A 64 -1.93 -18.79 11.12
N SER A 65 -2.17 -19.78 11.96
CA SER A 65 -1.35 -20.98 12.09
C SER A 65 -1.97 -22.10 11.27
N TYR A 66 -1.15 -22.79 10.47
CA TYR A 66 -1.51 -24.00 9.74
C TYR A 66 -0.62 -25.14 10.24
N VAL A 67 -1.20 -26.05 11.01
CA VAL A 67 -0.52 -27.25 11.50
C VAL A 67 -1.02 -28.42 10.67
N LEU A 68 -0.11 -29.10 9.96
CA LEU A 68 -0.44 -30.26 9.13
C LEU A 68 -0.13 -31.58 9.83
N GLN A 69 0.86 -31.57 10.74
CA GLN A 69 1.30 -32.72 11.52
C GLN A 69 1.82 -32.25 12.90
N PRO A 70 1.68 -33.06 13.96
CA PRO A 70 1.11 -34.42 13.99
C PRO A 70 -0.43 -34.45 13.96
N TYR A 71 -1.08 -33.30 14.18
CA TYR A 71 -2.51 -33.10 14.00
C TYR A 71 -2.75 -32.05 12.92
N GLN A 72 -3.96 -32.05 12.36
CA GLN A 72 -4.39 -31.10 11.34
C GLN A 72 -5.26 -30.02 11.99
N MET A 73 -4.80 -28.77 11.93
CA MET A 73 -5.54 -27.62 12.45
C MET A 73 -5.13 -26.34 11.74
N VAL A 74 -6.13 -25.54 11.36
CA VAL A 74 -5.95 -24.14 10.96
C VAL A 74 -6.58 -23.26 12.03
N LYS A 75 -5.84 -22.27 12.54
CA LYS A 75 -6.34 -21.34 13.55
C LYS A 75 -5.97 -19.89 13.21
N ASP A 76 -6.95 -19.01 13.07
CA ASP A 76 -6.74 -17.56 12.91
C ASP A 76 -6.56 -16.93 14.29
N LEU A 77 -5.37 -16.36 14.54
CA LEU A 77 -4.97 -15.82 15.84
C LEU A 77 -5.59 -14.45 16.14
N ARG A 78 -6.27 -13.85 15.16
CA ARG A 78 -6.96 -12.56 15.36
C ARG A 78 -8.40 -12.77 15.82
N THR A 79 -9.03 -13.86 15.38
CA THR A 79 -10.45 -14.13 15.59
C THR A 79 -10.71 -15.35 16.47
N GLU A 80 -9.68 -16.13 16.78
CA GLU A 80 -9.74 -17.43 17.47
C GLU A 80 -10.57 -18.50 16.74
N ILE A 81 -10.93 -18.27 15.47
CA ILE A 81 -11.65 -19.25 14.66
C ILE A 81 -10.68 -20.33 14.20
N GLU A 82 -11.14 -21.58 14.27
CA GLU A 82 -10.36 -22.74 13.87
C GLU A 82 -11.14 -23.70 12.95
N SER A 83 -10.40 -24.48 12.18
CA SER A 83 -10.91 -25.56 11.33
C SER A 83 -9.97 -26.76 11.41
N SER A 84 -10.54 -27.96 11.53
CA SER A 84 -9.80 -29.22 11.47
C SER A 84 -9.57 -29.72 10.04
N ASN A 85 -10.33 -29.23 9.06
CA ASN A 85 -10.23 -29.65 7.67
C ASN A 85 -9.19 -28.81 6.91
N VAL A 86 -7.91 -29.08 7.16
CA VAL A 86 -6.80 -28.30 6.58
C VAL A 86 -6.79 -28.36 5.06
N SER A 87 -7.12 -29.52 4.46
CA SER A 87 -7.13 -29.70 3.01
C SER A 87 -8.11 -28.74 2.32
N ALA A 88 -9.37 -28.68 2.78
CA ALA A 88 -10.36 -27.78 2.20
C ALA A 88 -9.93 -26.31 2.30
N VAL A 89 -9.33 -25.92 3.43
CA VAL A 89 -8.85 -24.56 3.64
C VAL A 89 -7.70 -24.21 2.67
N LEU A 90 -6.78 -25.15 2.43
CA LEU A 90 -5.72 -24.98 1.43
C LEU A 90 -6.27 -24.96 0.00
N ASP A 91 -7.38 -25.66 -0.26
CA ASP A 91 -8.09 -25.65 -1.54
C ASP A 91 -8.97 -24.39 -1.75
N GLY A 92 -9.02 -23.49 -0.76
CA GLY A 92 -9.65 -22.17 -0.90
C GLY A 92 -10.91 -21.96 -0.06
N ASP A 93 -11.31 -22.92 0.78
CA ASP A 93 -12.41 -22.77 1.75
C ASP A 93 -12.01 -21.83 2.90
N LEU A 94 -11.99 -20.52 2.59
CA LEU A 94 -11.54 -19.46 3.49
C LEU A 94 -12.70 -18.62 4.05
N ASP A 95 -13.93 -18.88 3.63
CA ASP A 95 -15.11 -18.04 3.91
C ASP A 95 -15.32 -17.84 5.40
N VAL A 96 -15.23 -18.90 6.19
CA VAL A 96 -15.38 -18.85 7.66
C VAL A 96 -14.37 -17.90 8.31
N PHE A 97 -13.13 -17.85 7.80
CA PHE A 97 -12.11 -16.97 8.33
C PHE A 97 -12.27 -15.53 7.85
N MET A 98 -12.72 -15.33 6.60
CA MET A 98 -12.99 -14.01 6.04
C MET A 98 -14.16 -13.34 6.78
N GLU A 99 -15.28 -14.03 6.93
CA GLU A 99 -16.44 -13.54 7.68
C GLU A 99 -16.10 -13.24 9.13
N GLY A 100 -15.38 -14.16 9.78
CA GLY A 100 -14.89 -13.98 11.14
C GLY A 100 -14.05 -12.72 11.30
N PHE A 101 -13.12 -12.48 10.38
CA PHE A 101 -12.29 -11.28 10.40
C PHE A 101 -13.10 -10.01 10.18
N LEU A 102 -14.05 -10.00 9.24
CA LEU A 102 -14.93 -8.85 8.99
C LEU A 102 -15.82 -8.54 10.19
N GLN A 103 -16.31 -9.55 10.91
CA GLN A 103 -17.05 -9.37 12.17
C GLN A 103 -16.15 -8.82 13.28
N HIS A 104 -14.96 -9.39 13.47
CA HIS A 104 -13.98 -8.93 14.46
C HIS A 104 -13.60 -7.45 14.20
N ARG A 105 -13.29 -7.09 12.96
CA ARG A 105 -12.95 -5.72 12.58
C ARG A 105 -14.10 -4.74 12.82
N ARG A 106 -15.35 -5.13 12.52
CA ARG A 106 -16.52 -4.29 12.83
C ARG A 106 -16.67 -4.05 14.32
N ARG A 107 -16.46 -5.07 15.16
CA ARG A 107 -16.51 -4.93 16.63
C ARG A 107 -15.42 -4.01 17.17
N ALA A 108 -14.22 -4.04 16.60
CA ALA A 108 -13.11 -3.20 17.04
C ALA A 108 -13.23 -1.71 16.63
N GLN A 109 -14.17 -1.37 15.74
CA GLN A 109 -14.42 0.00 15.25
C GLN A 109 -15.62 0.68 15.92
N GLY A 110 -16.41 -0.05 16.70
CA GLY A 110 -17.51 0.48 17.51
C GLY A 110 -17.07 0.67 18.95
#